data_AF-A0A2D4MWW0-F1
#
_entry.id   AF-A0A2D4MWW0-F1
#
_cell.length_a   1.000
_cell.length_b   1.000
_cell.length_c   1.000
_cell.angle_alpha   90.00
_cell.angle_beta   90.00
_cell.angle_gamma   90.00
#
_symmetry.space_group_name_H-M   'P 1'
#
loop_
_entity.id
_entity.type
_entity.pdbx_description
1 polymer ?
#
loop_
_entity_poly.entity_id
_entity_poly.type
_entity_poly.pdbx_seq_one_letter_code
_entity_poly.pdbx_strand_id
1 'polypeptide(L)'
;EYKHSFKQTWMNNMMKTSDPKIKHFEGDDYTCVTFQPDLTKFKMEKLDKDIVALMTRRAYDLAGACKGVKVMLNGKKLPVNGFRSYVDLYVKDKLDETGLALKVIHELANERWDVCLTLSEKGFQQISFVNSIATTKGGRHVDYVVDQIVGKLIEVVKKKNKAGVSVKPFQVKNHIWVFINCLIENPSFDS
;
A
#
# COMPACT_ATOMS: atom_id res chain seq x y z
N GLU A 1 -1.43 27.33 24.86
CA GLU A 1 -1.91 26.06 24.27
C GLU A 1 -3.13 25.58 25.03
N TYR A 2 -4.13 25.07 24.35
CA TYR A 2 -5.36 24.61 24.97
C TYR A 2 -5.09 23.27 25.65
N LYS A 3 -4.80 23.29 26.96
CA LYS A 3 -4.59 22.11 27.83
C LYS A 3 -5.88 21.31 28.05
N HIS A 4 -6.55 20.93 26.98
CA HIS A 4 -7.85 20.28 27.02
C HIS A 4 -7.88 19.05 26.14
N SER A 5 -8.50 17.99 26.64
CA SER A 5 -8.89 16.81 25.87
C SER A 5 -10.37 16.90 25.49
N PHE A 6 -10.70 16.37 24.32
CA PHE A 6 -12.06 16.26 23.82
C PHE A 6 -12.45 14.79 23.66
N LYS A 7 -13.66 14.44 24.09
CA LYS A 7 -14.25 13.12 23.84
C LYS A 7 -15.73 13.26 23.53
N GLN A 8 -16.17 12.67 22.43
CA GLN A 8 -17.56 12.57 22.05
C GLN A 8 -17.85 11.19 21.46
N THR A 9 -19.04 10.68 21.69
CA THR A 9 -19.49 9.36 21.22
C THR A 9 -20.72 9.53 20.34
N TRP A 10 -20.71 8.87 19.17
CA TRP A 10 -21.84 8.74 18.25
C TRP A 10 -22.40 7.32 18.27
N MET A 11 -23.71 7.19 18.07
CA MET A 11 -24.46 5.93 18.13
C MET A 11 -25.51 5.89 17.01
N ASN A 12 -26.03 4.69 16.72
CA ASN A 12 -27.08 4.44 15.73
C ASN A 12 -26.76 5.05 14.36
N ASN A 13 -25.66 4.60 13.75
CA ASN A 13 -25.21 5.06 12.43
C ASN A 13 -25.10 6.60 12.35
N MET A 14 -24.52 7.21 13.39
CA MET A 14 -24.30 8.66 13.53
C MET A 14 -25.58 9.51 13.73
N MET A 15 -26.75 8.89 13.91
CA MET A 15 -28.02 9.61 14.15
C MET A 15 -28.15 10.16 15.57
N LYS A 16 -27.41 9.59 16.54
CA LYS A 16 -27.40 10.05 17.93
C LYS A 16 -26.00 10.43 18.34
N THR A 17 -25.87 11.52 19.08
CA THR A 17 -24.61 11.97 19.67
C THR A 17 -24.78 12.21 21.16
N SER A 18 -23.68 12.06 21.89
CA SER A 18 -23.56 12.48 23.28
C SER A 18 -23.04 13.91 23.37
N ASP A 19 -23.25 14.56 24.52
CA ASP A 19 -22.63 15.85 24.78
C ASP A 19 -21.09 15.73 24.79
N PRO A 20 -20.37 16.69 24.19
CA PRO A 20 -18.91 16.67 24.18
C PRO A 20 -18.36 16.79 25.60
N LYS A 21 -17.43 15.90 25.96
CA LYS A 21 -16.71 15.94 27.23
C LYS A 21 -15.38 16.62 27.01
N ILE A 22 -15.25 17.84 27.53
CA ILE A 22 -14.02 18.62 27.52
C ILE A 22 -13.42 18.57 28.93
N LYS A 23 -12.14 18.19 29.06
CA LYS A 23 -11.44 18.09 30.34
C LYS A 23 -10.04 18.66 30.25
N HIS A 24 -9.51 19.18 31.35
CA HIS A 24 -8.09 19.54 31.44
C HIS A 24 -7.21 18.32 31.09
N PHE A 25 -6.16 18.54 30.32
CA PHE A 25 -5.21 17.51 29.89
C PHE A 25 -3.79 18.06 29.87
N GLU A 26 -2.88 17.31 30.49
CA GLU A 26 -1.45 17.56 30.49
C GLU A 26 -0.76 16.27 30.04
N GLY A 27 -0.19 16.29 28.84
CA GLY A 27 0.41 15.14 28.18
C GLY A 27 0.64 15.43 26.70
N ASP A 28 1.14 14.44 25.97
CA ASP A 28 1.37 14.56 24.54
C ASP A 28 0.05 14.55 23.75
N ASP A 29 -0.01 15.36 22.69
CA ASP A 29 -1.18 15.45 21.81
C ASP A 29 -1.44 14.10 21.11
N TYR A 30 -2.70 13.68 21.08
CA TYR A 30 -3.11 12.49 20.37
C TYR A 30 -4.56 12.58 19.86
N THR A 31 -4.86 11.75 18.86
CA THR A 31 -6.24 11.45 18.45
C THR A 31 -6.45 9.95 18.56
N CYS A 32 -7.54 9.55 19.21
CA CYS A 32 -7.94 8.15 19.31
C CYS A 32 -9.37 7.98 18.80
N VAL A 33 -9.54 7.13 17.80
CA VAL A 33 -10.86 6.74 17.27
C VAL A 33 -11.13 5.31 17.67
N THR A 34 -12.24 5.10 18.38
CA THR A 34 -12.77 3.77 18.71
C THR A 34 -14.16 3.66 18.12
N PHE A 35 -14.42 2.61 17.35
CA PHE A 35 -15.72 2.36 16.75
C PHE A 35 -16.07 0.88 16.85
N GLN A 36 -17.37 0.59 16.83
CA GLN A 36 -17.90 -0.77 16.71
C GLN A 36 -18.68 -0.82 15.39
N PRO A 37 -18.23 -1.60 14.40
CA PRO A 37 -18.93 -1.68 13.13
C PRO A 37 -20.32 -2.29 13.33
N ASP A 38 -21.32 -1.72 12.65
CA ASP A 38 -22.67 -2.28 12.61
C ASP A 38 -22.68 -3.50 11.67
N LEU A 39 -22.31 -4.66 12.23
CA LEU A 39 -22.15 -5.91 11.47
C LEU A 39 -23.44 -6.36 10.78
N THR A 40 -24.61 -5.95 11.30
CA THR A 40 -25.91 -6.29 10.71
C THR A 40 -26.07 -5.68 9.31
N LYS A 41 -25.53 -4.46 9.08
CA LYS A 41 -25.52 -3.83 7.75
C LYS A 41 -24.69 -4.59 6.73
N PHE A 42 -23.68 -5.32 7.20
CA PHE A 42 -22.80 -6.15 6.38
C PHE A 42 -23.24 -7.61 6.33
N LYS A 43 -24.36 -7.97 6.98
CA LYS A 43 -24.85 -9.35 7.10
C LYS A 43 -23.80 -10.28 7.74
N MET A 44 -23.09 -9.77 8.75
CA MET A 44 -22.04 -10.48 9.49
C MET A 44 -22.44 -10.65 10.95
N GLU A 45 -21.99 -11.72 11.58
CA GLU A 45 -22.18 -11.94 13.02
C GLU A 45 -20.95 -11.52 13.85
N LYS A 46 -19.76 -11.62 13.26
CA LYS A 46 -18.48 -11.30 13.90
C LYS A 46 -17.46 -10.86 12.86
N LEU A 47 -16.36 -10.27 13.33
CA LEU A 47 -15.17 -10.09 12.51
C LEU A 47 -14.43 -11.43 12.41
N ASP A 48 -14.64 -12.13 11.30
CA ASP A 48 -13.98 -13.40 11.02
C ASP A 48 -12.48 -13.25 10.68
N LYS A 49 -11.83 -14.38 10.41
CA LYS A 49 -10.40 -14.42 10.11
C LYS A 49 -10.03 -13.63 8.86
N ASP A 50 -10.89 -13.59 7.85
CA ASP A 50 -10.58 -13.02 6.54
C ASP A 50 -10.61 -11.48 6.61
N ILE A 51 -11.63 -10.90 7.24
CA ILE A 51 -11.68 -9.45 7.43
C ILE A 51 -10.58 -8.96 8.37
N VAL A 52 -10.28 -9.73 9.43
CA VAL A 52 -9.18 -9.41 10.35
C VAL A 52 -7.83 -9.50 9.63
N ALA A 53 -7.64 -10.48 8.75
CA ALA A 53 -6.42 -10.58 7.94
C ALA A 53 -6.28 -9.39 6.98
N LEU A 54 -7.38 -8.94 6.36
CA LEU A 54 -7.39 -7.77 5.48
C LEU A 54 -7.04 -6.48 6.23
N MET A 55 -7.65 -6.25 7.40
CA MET A 55 -7.34 -5.11 8.28
C MET A 55 -5.90 -5.17 8.80
N THR A 56 -5.42 -6.36 9.16
CA THR A 56 -4.04 -6.60 9.59
C THR A 56 -3.07 -6.23 8.48
N ARG A 57 -3.26 -6.75 7.26
CA ARG A 57 -2.46 -6.38 6.09
C ARG A 57 -2.48 -4.88 5.88
N ARG A 58 -3.64 -4.24 6.01
CA ARG A 58 -3.76 -2.78 5.85
C ARG A 58 -2.93 -1.98 6.87
N ALA A 59 -2.74 -2.49 8.10
CA ALA A 59 -1.82 -1.89 9.07
C ALA A 59 -0.36 -2.01 8.61
N TYR A 60 0.03 -3.14 8.01
CA TYR A 60 1.36 -3.31 7.39
C TYR A 60 1.55 -2.39 6.18
N ASP A 61 0.51 -2.20 5.35
CA ASP A 61 0.55 -1.25 4.24
C ASP A 61 0.89 0.16 4.74
N LEU A 62 0.25 0.62 5.83
CA LEU A 62 0.55 1.93 6.43
C LEU A 62 1.98 1.99 6.98
N ALA A 63 2.47 0.91 7.60
CA ALA A 63 3.84 0.85 8.10
C ALA A 63 4.90 0.94 6.98
N GLY A 64 4.56 0.45 5.77
CA GLY A 64 5.43 0.53 4.60
C GLY A 64 5.31 1.84 3.83
N ALA A 65 4.08 2.36 3.66
CA ALA A 65 3.80 3.52 2.83
C ALA A 65 4.05 4.86 3.55
N CYS A 66 3.81 4.93 4.86
CA CYS A 66 3.98 6.16 5.64
C CYS A 66 5.44 6.30 6.13
N LYS A 67 6.19 7.22 5.53
CA LYS A 67 7.58 7.50 5.93
C LYS A 67 7.64 8.07 7.35
N GLY A 68 8.49 7.48 8.20
CA GLY A 68 8.74 7.96 9.57
C GLY A 68 7.68 7.56 10.61
N VAL A 69 6.64 6.82 10.23
CA VAL A 69 5.55 6.43 11.14
C VAL A 69 5.79 5.03 11.70
N LYS A 70 5.76 4.90 13.03
CA LYS A 70 5.81 3.59 13.70
C LYS A 70 4.39 3.06 13.90
N VAL A 71 4.07 1.93 13.29
CA VAL A 71 2.74 1.32 13.41
C VAL A 71 2.76 0.18 14.45
N MET A 72 1.75 0.17 15.30
CA MET A 72 1.49 -0.90 16.27
C MET A 72 0.15 -1.55 15.98
N LEU A 73 0.09 -2.87 16.07
CA LEU A 73 -1.13 -3.66 15.98
C LEU A 73 -1.26 -4.53 17.23
N ASN A 74 -2.37 -4.37 17.97
CA ASN A 74 -2.64 -5.11 19.21
C ASN A 74 -1.46 -5.08 20.21
N GLY A 75 -0.87 -3.90 20.40
CA GLY A 75 0.26 -3.68 21.32
C GLY A 75 1.63 -4.10 20.78
N LYS A 76 1.71 -4.72 19.59
CA LYS A 76 2.98 -5.15 18.98
C LYS A 76 3.39 -4.22 17.85
N LYS A 77 4.64 -3.76 17.86
CA LYS A 77 5.22 -2.98 16.76
C LYS A 77 5.35 -3.86 15.52
N LEU A 78 4.91 -3.37 14.37
CA LEU A 78 5.09 -4.08 13.10
C LEU A 78 6.56 -4.02 12.65
N PRO A 79 7.16 -5.13 12.20
CA PRO A 79 8.57 -5.19 11.79
C PRO A 79 8.77 -4.66 10.37
N VAL A 80 8.31 -3.43 10.11
CA VAL A 80 8.42 -2.74 8.82
C VAL A 80 9.12 -1.41 9.03
N ASN A 81 10.24 -1.22 8.34
CA ASN A 81 11.06 -0.02 8.35
C ASN A 81 11.14 0.55 6.92
N GLY A 82 10.11 1.28 6.51
CA GLY A 82 10.03 1.89 5.19
C GLY A 82 9.63 0.93 4.07
N PHE A 83 9.44 1.48 2.88
CA PHE A 83 8.78 0.81 1.77
C PHE A 83 9.49 -0.45 1.29
N ARG A 84 10.83 -0.43 1.19
CA ARG A 84 11.60 -1.60 0.75
C ARG A 84 11.37 -2.83 1.63
N SER A 85 11.39 -2.66 2.95
CA SER A 85 11.18 -3.75 3.91
C SER A 85 9.74 -4.29 3.87
N TYR A 86 8.76 -3.44 3.53
CA TYR A 86 7.40 -3.86 3.26
C TYR A 86 7.33 -4.74 2.01
N VAL A 87 8.01 -4.35 0.92
CA VAL A 87 8.11 -5.15 -0.31
C VAL A 87 8.76 -6.51 -0.03
N ASP A 88 9.75 -6.57 0.88
CA ASP A 88 10.37 -7.84 1.28
C ASP A 88 9.37 -8.86 1.83
N LEU A 89 8.32 -8.42 2.52
CA LEU A 89 7.28 -9.32 3.03
C LEU A 89 6.54 -10.08 1.91
N TYR A 90 6.51 -9.53 0.69
CA TYR A 90 5.88 -10.16 -0.47
C TYR A 90 6.78 -11.14 -1.22
N VAL A 91 8.10 -10.93 -1.16
CA VAL A 91 9.05 -11.56 -2.08
C VAL A 91 10.06 -12.48 -1.39
N LYS A 92 10.30 -12.32 -0.07
CA LYS A 92 11.38 -13.01 0.66
C LYS A 92 11.36 -14.55 0.56
N ASP A 93 10.18 -15.14 0.41
CA ASP A 93 9.98 -16.60 0.34
C ASP A 93 9.57 -17.05 -1.07
N LYS A 94 9.72 -16.18 -2.07
CA LYS A 94 9.38 -16.47 -3.46
C LYS A 94 10.64 -16.75 -4.28
N LEU A 95 10.55 -17.82 -5.03
CA LEU A 95 11.56 -18.24 -5.99
C LEU A 95 11.06 -17.97 -7.41
N ASP A 96 11.99 -17.80 -8.34
CA ASP A 96 11.72 -17.86 -9.77
C ASP A 96 11.60 -19.31 -10.26
N GLU A 97 11.28 -19.47 -11.55
CA GLU A 97 11.17 -20.73 -12.27
C GLU A 97 12.44 -21.60 -12.20
N THR A 98 13.60 -21.01 -11.91
CA THR A 98 14.88 -21.71 -11.75
C THR A 98 15.17 -22.11 -10.30
N GLY A 99 14.29 -21.77 -9.37
CA GLY A 99 14.45 -22.00 -7.93
C GLY A 99 15.32 -20.97 -7.22
N LEU A 100 15.65 -19.85 -7.87
CA LEU A 100 16.45 -18.77 -7.27
C LEU A 100 15.54 -17.72 -6.63
N ALA A 101 16.00 -17.09 -5.55
CA ALA A 101 15.24 -16.03 -4.89
C ALA A 101 15.00 -14.85 -5.85
N LEU A 102 13.77 -14.32 -5.85
CA LEU A 102 13.40 -13.19 -6.70
C LEU A 102 14.27 -11.96 -6.42
N LYS A 103 14.95 -11.46 -7.46
CA LYS A 103 15.72 -10.22 -7.37
C LYS A 103 14.79 -9.01 -7.40
N VAL A 104 14.83 -8.21 -6.33
CA VAL A 104 14.11 -6.94 -6.25
C VAL A 104 15.06 -5.79 -6.56
N ILE A 105 14.72 -5.00 -7.58
CA ILE A 105 15.33 -3.71 -7.87
C ILE A 105 14.56 -2.64 -7.12
N HIS A 106 15.25 -1.72 -6.46
CA HIS A 106 14.66 -0.66 -5.66
C HIS A 106 15.33 0.67 -5.98
N GLU A 107 14.51 1.69 -6.20
CA GLU A 107 14.96 3.06 -6.42
C GLU A 107 14.02 4.03 -5.71
N LEU A 108 14.61 4.82 -4.80
CA LEU A 108 13.98 6.03 -4.27
C LEU A 108 14.31 7.17 -5.23
N ALA A 109 13.48 7.36 -6.25
CA ALA A 109 13.74 8.32 -7.34
C ALA A 109 13.75 9.78 -6.83
N ASN A 110 12.94 10.08 -5.83
CA ASN A 110 12.95 11.34 -5.07
C ASN A 110 12.09 11.19 -3.79
N GLU A 111 11.87 12.28 -3.06
CA GLU A 111 11.09 12.30 -1.82
C GLU A 111 9.62 11.85 -1.99
N ARG A 112 9.09 11.90 -3.21
CA ARG A 112 7.70 11.58 -3.54
C ARG A 112 7.52 10.29 -4.31
N TRP A 113 8.59 9.59 -4.72
CA TRP A 113 8.50 8.38 -5.54
C TRP A 113 9.49 7.33 -5.07
N ASP A 114 8.96 6.23 -4.57
CA ASP A 114 9.70 5.05 -4.13
C ASP A 114 9.18 3.84 -4.92
N VAL A 115 10.03 3.22 -5.73
CA VAL A 115 9.64 2.19 -6.70
C VAL A 115 10.47 0.93 -6.48
N CYS A 116 9.80 -0.21 -6.36
CA CYS A 116 10.43 -1.52 -6.45
C CYS A 116 9.91 -2.30 -7.66
N LEU A 117 10.78 -3.11 -8.26
CA LEU A 117 10.48 -3.95 -9.40
C LEU A 117 11.04 -5.35 -9.17
N THR A 118 10.25 -6.38 -9.44
CA THR A 118 10.67 -7.77 -9.47
C THR A 118 9.97 -8.52 -10.61
N LEU A 119 10.37 -9.76 -10.84
CA LEU A 119 9.77 -10.62 -11.84
C LEU A 119 8.39 -11.10 -11.39
N SER A 120 7.48 -11.21 -12.36
CA SER A 120 6.19 -11.84 -12.19
C SER A 120 6.06 -13.08 -13.06
N GLU A 121 5.54 -14.16 -12.47
CA GLU A 121 5.21 -15.40 -13.18
C GLU A 121 3.71 -15.56 -13.45
N LYS A 122 2.89 -14.63 -12.94
CA LYS A 122 1.42 -14.73 -12.96
C LYS A 122 0.76 -13.63 -13.78
N GLY A 123 1.46 -13.11 -14.79
CA GLY A 123 1.05 -11.92 -15.52
C GLY A 123 1.38 -10.63 -14.75
N PHE A 124 0.95 -9.49 -15.27
CA PHE A 124 1.27 -8.20 -14.65
C PHE A 124 0.71 -8.10 -13.23
N GLN A 125 1.57 -7.77 -12.27
CA GLN A 125 1.20 -7.55 -10.87
C GLN A 125 1.62 -6.15 -10.42
N GLN A 126 0.80 -5.52 -9.60
CA GLN A 126 1.09 -4.21 -9.06
C GLN A 126 0.63 -4.11 -7.60
N ILE A 127 1.42 -3.43 -6.78
CA ILE A 127 1.02 -2.97 -5.44
C ILE A 127 1.39 -1.51 -5.31
N SER A 128 0.40 -0.63 -5.37
CA SER A 128 0.64 0.81 -5.36
C SER A 128 -0.07 1.56 -4.24
N PHE A 129 0.57 2.65 -3.80
CA PHE A 129 0.06 3.59 -2.83
C PHE A 129 0.16 5.02 -3.36
N VAL A 130 -0.93 5.78 -3.24
CA VAL A 130 -0.95 7.22 -3.51
C VAL A 130 -1.35 7.92 -2.22
N ASN A 131 -0.48 8.74 -1.64
CA ASN A 131 -0.73 9.40 -0.34
C ASN A 131 -1.17 8.40 0.75
N SER A 132 -0.51 7.24 0.79
CA SER A 132 -0.82 6.09 1.67
C SER A 132 -2.14 5.36 1.37
N ILE A 133 -2.93 5.77 0.37
CA ILE A 133 -4.14 5.06 -0.09
C ILE A 133 -3.74 3.87 -0.95
N ALA A 134 -4.22 2.67 -0.60
CA ALA A 134 -3.99 1.46 -1.38
C ALA A 134 -4.78 1.50 -2.70
N THR A 135 -4.09 1.71 -3.82
CA THR A 135 -4.70 1.78 -5.15
C THR A 135 -4.70 0.40 -5.80
N THR A 136 -5.56 -0.50 -5.30
CA THR A 136 -5.58 -1.92 -5.67
C THR A 136 -5.90 -2.18 -7.15
N LYS A 137 -6.60 -1.26 -7.81
CA LYS A 137 -6.87 -1.30 -9.27
C LYS A 137 -5.78 -0.59 -10.11
N GLY A 138 -4.75 -0.04 -9.46
CA GLY A 138 -3.71 0.76 -10.11
C GLY A 138 -4.20 2.16 -10.42
N GLY A 139 -3.76 2.72 -11.55
CA GLY A 139 -4.08 4.07 -11.99
C GLY A 139 -2.94 4.68 -12.80
N ARG A 140 -3.07 5.97 -13.13
CA ARG A 140 -2.10 6.69 -13.97
C ARG A 140 -0.68 6.69 -13.42
N HIS A 141 -0.51 6.69 -12.10
CA HIS A 141 0.79 6.60 -11.43
C HIS A 141 1.50 5.26 -11.70
N VAL A 142 0.74 4.17 -11.80
CA VAL A 142 1.29 2.84 -12.16
C VAL A 142 1.69 2.82 -13.62
N ASP A 143 0.80 3.24 -14.52
CA ASP A 143 1.09 3.25 -15.95
C ASP A 143 2.29 4.15 -16.27
N TYR A 144 2.37 5.33 -15.63
CA TYR A 144 3.49 6.26 -15.78
C TYR A 144 4.85 5.59 -15.51
N VAL A 145 4.97 4.80 -14.44
CA VAL A 145 6.22 4.11 -14.08
C VAL A 145 6.46 2.91 -15.01
N VAL A 146 5.43 2.08 -15.21
CA VAL A 146 5.55 0.82 -15.93
C VAL A 146 5.85 1.04 -17.42
N ASP A 147 5.20 2.02 -18.05
CA ASP A 147 5.38 2.27 -19.49
C ASP A 147 6.80 2.76 -19.80
N GLN A 148 7.42 3.53 -18.89
CA GLN A 148 8.83 3.93 -19.00
C GLN A 148 9.78 2.72 -18.93
N ILE A 149 9.55 1.82 -17.95
CA ILE A 149 10.34 0.59 -17.79
C ILE A 149 10.19 -0.30 -19.02
N VAL A 150 8.96 -0.55 -19.46
CA VAL A 150 8.65 -1.38 -20.63
C VAL A 150 9.30 -0.81 -21.90
N GLY A 151 9.21 0.50 -22.11
CA GLY A 151 9.84 1.17 -23.26
C GLY A 151 11.35 0.92 -23.32
N LYS A 152 12.06 1.09 -22.20
CA LYS A 152 13.50 0.84 -22.12
C LYS A 152 13.89 -0.63 -22.25
N LEU A 153 13.12 -1.55 -21.68
CA LEU A 153 13.35 -2.98 -21.86
C LEU A 153 13.20 -3.40 -23.33
N ILE A 154 12.19 -2.88 -24.04
CA ILE A 154 11.99 -3.17 -25.47
C ILE A 154 13.17 -2.66 -26.31
N GLU A 155 13.69 -1.46 -26.04
CA GLU A 155 14.88 -0.94 -26.74
C GLU A 155 16.08 -1.88 -26.58
N VAL A 156 16.31 -2.40 -25.37
CA VAL A 156 17.41 -3.35 -25.09
C VAL A 156 17.18 -4.68 -25.79
N VAL A 157 15.96 -5.22 -25.74
CA VAL A 157 15.60 -6.48 -26.40
C VAL A 157 15.77 -6.37 -27.91
N LYS A 158 15.31 -5.27 -28.55
CA LYS A 158 15.49 -5.04 -29.99
C LYS A 158 16.96 -4.99 -30.41
N LYS A 159 17.84 -4.42 -29.57
CA LYS A 159 19.28 -4.38 -29.84
C LYS A 159 19.93 -5.76 -29.78
N LYS A 160 19.48 -6.63 -28.86
CA LYS A 160 20.03 -7.98 -28.66
C LYS A 160 19.40 -9.04 -29.58
N ASN A 161 18.11 -8.92 -29.88
CA ASN A 161 17.31 -9.90 -30.62
C ASN A 161 17.02 -9.43 -32.05
N LYS A 162 18.07 -9.16 -32.84
CA LYS A 162 17.95 -8.57 -34.18
C LYS A 162 17.22 -9.46 -35.21
N ALA A 163 17.25 -10.78 -35.02
CA ALA A 163 16.66 -11.76 -35.94
C ALA A 163 15.37 -12.42 -35.40
N GLY A 164 14.96 -12.08 -34.17
CA GLY A 164 13.78 -12.65 -33.54
C GLY A 164 12.50 -11.87 -33.81
N VAL A 165 11.39 -12.46 -33.38
CA VAL A 165 10.07 -11.83 -33.46
C VAL A 165 10.05 -10.54 -32.62
N SER A 166 9.43 -9.49 -33.17
CA SER A 166 9.23 -8.22 -32.47
C SER A 166 8.41 -8.41 -31.20
N VAL A 167 8.98 -8.03 -30.06
CA VAL A 167 8.32 -8.13 -28.74
C VAL A 167 7.37 -6.95 -28.54
N LYS A 168 6.11 -7.25 -28.20
CA LYS A 168 5.05 -6.27 -27.94
C LYS A 168 5.06 -5.81 -26.47
N PRO A 169 4.64 -4.56 -26.18
CA PRO A 169 4.66 -4.02 -24.80
C PRO A 169 3.95 -4.87 -23.75
N PHE A 170 2.79 -5.43 -24.07
CA PHE A 170 2.04 -6.27 -23.12
C PHE A 170 2.80 -7.54 -22.74
N GLN A 171 3.64 -8.08 -23.63
CA GLN A 171 4.43 -9.28 -23.35
C GLN A 171 5.46 -8.97 -22.27
N VAL A 172 6.14 -7.83 -22.35
CA VAL A 172 7.08 -7.37 -21.32
C VAL A 172 6.34 -7.05 -20.02
N LYS A 173 5.22 -6.30 -20.10
CA LYS A 173 4.41 -5.91 -18.93
C LYS A 173 3.93 -7.13 -18.13
N ASN A 174 3.60 -8.23 -18.80
CA ASN A 174 3.15 -9.46 -18.13
C ASN A 174 4.22 -10.14 -17.25
N HIS A 175 5.50 -9.80 -17.40
CA HIS A 175 6.58 -10.31 -16.55
C HIS A 175 6.96 -9.34 -15.43
N ILE A 176 6.23 -8.24 -15.27
CA ILE A 176 6.52 -7.20 -14.28
C ILE A 176 5.64 -7.36 -13.04
N TRP A 177 6.29 -7.39 -11.88
CA TRP A 177 5.65 -7.11 -10.61
C TRP A 177 6.23 -5.82 -10.03
N VAL A 178 5.44 -4.75 -10.06
CA VAL A 178 5.85 -3.42 -9.62
C VAL A 178 5.24 -3.08 -8.25
N PHE A 179 6.01 -2.38 -7.42
CA PHE A 179 5.55 -1.79 -6.17
C PHE A 179 5.85 -0.30 -6.22
N ILE A 180 4.84 0.54 -5.94
CA ILE A 180 4.97 2.00 -6.07
C ILE A 180 4.41 2.65 -4.81
N ASN A 181 5.20 3.50 -4.16
CA ASN A 181 4.71 4.41 -3.14
C ASN A 181 4.96 5.84 -3.62
N CYS A 182 3.89 6.62 -3.80
CA CYS A 182 4.04 7.98 -4.26
C CYS A 182 3.16 9.00 -3.55
N LEU A 183 3.61 10.26 -3.63
CA LEU A 183 2.90 11.43 -3.13
C LEU A 183 2.44 12.29 -4.31
N ILE A 184 1.12 12.40 -4.47
CA ILE A 184 0.49 13.11 -5.59
C ILE A 184 -0.31 14.29 -5.02
N GLU A 185 -0.14 15.45 -5.64
CA GLU A 185 -0.92 16.65 -5.31
C GLU A 185 -2.33 16.50 -5.86
N ASN A 186 -3.33 16.70 -5.00
CA ASN A 186 -4.76 16.67 -5.36
C ASN A 186 -5.16 15.46 -6.24
N PRO A 187 -4.91 14.21 -5.79
CA PRO A 187 -5.23 13.05 -6.60
C PRO A 187 -6.74 12.90 -6.76
N SER A 188 -7.17 12.44 -7.94
CA SER A 188 -8.54 12.05 -8.24
C SER A 188 -8.66 10.54 -8.41
N PHE A 189 -9.79 9.98 -7.99
CA PHE A 189 -10.10 8.55 -8.08
C PHE A 189 -11.48 8.35 -8.72
N ASP A 190 -11.72 7.19 -9.33
CA ASP A 190 -13.02 6.86 -9.92
C ASP A 190 -14.14 6.78 -8.86
N SER A 191 -13.79 6.38 -7.62
CA SER A 191 -14.67 6.28 -6.45
C SER A 191 -13.89 6.35 -5.15
#